data_AF-A0AAN8YM62-F1
#
_entry.id   AF-A0AAN8YM62-F1
#
_cell.length_a   1.000
_cell.length_b   1.000
_cell.length_c   1.000
_cell.angle_alpha   90.00
_cell.angle_beta   90.00
_cell.angle_gamma   90.00
#
_symmetry.space_group_name_H-M   'P 1'
#
loop_
_entity.id
_entity.type
_entity.pdbx_description
1 polymer ?
#
loop_
_entity_poly.entity_id
_entity_poly.type
_entity_poly.pdbx_seq_one_letter_code
_entity_poly.pdbx_strand_id
1 'polypeptide(L)'
;MIPHLPFYESLSISDLLNPQNVETFANIFWPHGNPEFCNLVKSYANSLLKLDEMMKRMILENLGLEKHINELLDNFVLFRFTHYKGSSIINKDENNKYDGLGAHTDNDFLTFIAQNQVNGLQINKNGEWIDASISPNSFVVLSGHFIEAPKELVDEKHPLLFKPYEMQGLFNYAASNPGTADVFKAYCGV
;
A
#
# COMPACT_ATOMS: atom_id res chain seq x y z
N MET A 1 15.12 -8.55 6.09
CA MET A 1 14.24 -9.70 6.42
C MET A 1 13.41 -9.31 7.62
N ILE A 2 12.08 -9.34 7.51
CA ILE A 2 11.20 -9.06 8.65
C ILE A 2 11.18 -10.33 9.51
N PRO A 3 11.62 -10.30 10.79
CA PRO A 3 11.84 -11.52 11.58
C PRO A 3 10.62 -12.44 11.68
N HIS A 4 9.41 -11.90 11.56
CA HIS A 4 8.15 -12.64 11.65
C HIS A 4 7.55 -13.04 10.30
N LEU A 5 8.19 -12.67 9.17
CA LEU A 5 7.76 -13.03 7.82
C LEU A 5 8.95 -13.59 7.02
N PRO A 6 9.37 -14.84 7.28
CA PRO A 6 10.60 -15.41 6.71
C PRO A 6 10.56 -15.62 5.19
N PHE A 7 9.35 -15.63 4.62
CA PHE A 7 9.09 -15.84 3.19
C PHE A 7 8.78 -14.54 2.42
N TYR A 8 8.76 -13.41 3.12
CA TYR A 8 8.41 -12.11 2.57
C TYR A 8 9.63 -11.19 2.54
N GLU A 9 9.95 -10.70 1.34
CA GLU A 9 10.95 -9.67 1.16
C GLU A 9 10.31 -8.55 0.34
N SER A 10 10.50 -7.31 0.78
CA SER A 10 9.96 -6.15 0.07
C SER A 10 10.92 -4.98 0.10
N LEU A 11 10.94 -4.28 -1.03
CA LEU A 11 11.67 -3.04 -1.24
C LEU A 11 10.65 -2.00 -1.69
N SER A 12 10.82 -0.76 -1.27
CA SER A 12 9.92 0.31 -1.69
C SER A 12 10.67 1.59 -2.02
N ILE A 13 10.15 2.31 -3.01
CA ILE A 13 10.49 3.71 -3.28
C ILE A 13 9.40 4.53 -2.61
N SER A 14 9.77 5.24 -1.56
CA SER A 14 8.89 6.20 -0.90
C SER A 14 8.66 7.38 -1.83
N ASP A 15 7.40 7.81 -1.98
CA ASP A 15 6.97 8.92 -2.81
C ASP A 15 7.60 8.98 -4.22
N LEU A 16 6.93 8.35 -5.18
CA LEU A 16 7.32 8.43 -6.60
C LEU A 16 7.18 9.83 -7.22
N LEU A 17 6.43 10.73 -6.60
CA LEU A 17 6.26 12.09 -7.13
C LEU A 17 7.55 12.92 -6.98
N ASN A 18 8.44 12.52 -6.06
CA ASN A 18 9.75 13.11 -5.93
C ASN A 18 10.79 12.36 -6.80
N PRO A 19 11.31 12.97 -7.88
CA PRO A 19 12.25 12.31 -8.80
C PRO A 19 13.55 11.85 -8.13
N GLN A 20 13.97 12.51 -7.05
CA GLN A 20 15.20 12.18 -6.31
C GLN A 20 15.06 10.84 -5.58
N ASN A 21 13.85 10.44 -5.19
CA ASN A 21 13.64 9.20 -4.45
C ASN A 21 13.93 7.96 -5.31
N VAL A 22 13.57 8.00 -6.60
CA VAL A 22 13.88 6.91 -7.54
C VAL A 22 15.39 6.77 -7.74
N GLU A 23 16.10 7.89 -7.89
CA GLU A 23 17.57 7.90 -8.05
C GLU A 23 18.28 7.46 -6.79
N THR A 24 17.83 7.92 -5.63
CA THR A 24 18.34 7.50 -4.32
C THR A 24 18.17 6.00 -4.13
N PHE A 25 17.00 5.46 -4.47
CA PHE A 25 16.76 4.03 -4.42
C PHE A 25 17.69 3.25 -5.37
N ALA A 26 17.86 3.72 -6.61
CA ALA A 26 18.74 3.07 -7.58
C ALA A 26 20.20 3.03 -7.09
N ASN A 27 20.66 4.10 -6.45
CA ASN A 27 22.04 4.21 -5.96
C ASN A 27 22.39 3.20 -4.85
N ILE A 28 21.38 2.62 -4.17
CA ILE A 28 21.58 1.54 -3.19
C ILE A 28 22.17 0.29 -3.88
N PHE A 29 21.76 0.01 -5.11
CA PHE A 29 22.16 -1.18 -5.87
C PHE A 29 23.24 -0.88 -6.91
N TRP A 30 23.24 0.33 -7.47
CA TRP A 30 24.19 0.78 -8.48
C TRP A 30 24.89 2.06 -8.01
N PRO A 31 26.09 1.97 -7.40
CA PRO A 31 26.79 3.12 -6.83
C PRO A 31 27.11 4.26 -7.81
N HIS A 32 27.11 3.96 -9.12
CA HIS A 32 27.32 4.94 -10.19
C HIS A 32 26.00 5.40 -10.85
N GLY A 33 24.86 5.06 -10.24
CA GLY A 33 23.53 5.29 -10.79
C GLY A 33 23.12 4.25 -11.82
N ASN A 34 21.81 4.21 -12.10
CA ASN A 34 21.23 3.40 -13.16
C ASN A 34 20.11 4.19 -13.87
N PRO A 35 20.47 5.02 -14.87
CA PRO A 35 19.49 5.85 -15.57
C PRO A 35 18.41 5.04 -16.28
N GLU A 36 18.73 3.85 -16.82
CA GLU A 36 17.76 2.99 -17.48
C GLU A 36 16.68 2.50 -16.50
N PHE A 37 17.10 2.01 -15.34
CA PHE A 37 16.17 1.63 -14.27
C PHE A 37 15.31 2.82 -13.82
N CYS A 38 15.92 3.97 -13.54
CA CYS A 38 15.20 5.16 -13.12
C CYS A 38 14.16 5.59 -14.15
N ASN A 39 14.53 5.61 -15.43
CA ASN A 39 13.62 5.98 -16.52
C ASN A 39 12.49 4.97 -16.69
N LEU A 40 12.78 3.67 -16.55
CA LEU A 40 11.77 2.61 -16.60
C LEU A 40 10.74 2.76 -15.46
N VAL A 41 11.21 2.92 -14.22
CA VAL A 41 10.33 3.12 -13.06
C VAL A 41 9.49 4.38 -13.22
N LYS A 42 10.10 5.51 -13.60
CA LYS A 42 9.38 6.78 -13.84
C LYS A 42 8.32 6.62 -14.95
N SER A 43 8.65 5.95 -16.05
CA SER A 43 7.70 5.71 -17.15
C SER A 43 6.52 4.83 -16.72
N TYR A 44 6.80 3.78 -15.95
CA TYR A 44 5.77 2.89 -15.43
C TYR A 44 4.86 3.60 -14.42
N ALA A 45 5.47 4.31 -13.46
CA ALA A 45 4.78 5.12 -12.47
C ALA A 45 3.86 6.17 -13.10
N ASN A 46 4.34 6.93 -14.08
CA ASN A 46 3.54 7.95 -14.75
C ASN A 46 2.27 7.38 -15.42
N SER A 47 2.35 6.19 -15.99
CA SER A 47 1.18 5.51 -16.55
C SER A 47 0.19 5.08 -15.46
N LEU A 48 0.69 4.59 -14.32
CA LEU A 48 -0.14 4.22 -13.18
C LEU A 48 -0.80 5.42 -12.51
N LEU A 49 -0.11 6.55 -12.37
CA LEU A 49 -0.68 7.77 -11.77
C LEU A 49 -1.83 8.34 -12.60
N LYS A 50 -1.73 8.27 -13.94
CA LYS A 50 -2.84 8.63 -14.82
C LYS A 50 -4.05 7.70 -14.65
N LEU A 51 -3.80 6.41 -14.47
CA LEU A 51 -4.85 5.42 -14.22
C LEU A 51 -5.50 5.65 -12.84
N ASP A 52 -4.69 5.92 -11.81
CA ASP A 52 -5.15 6.27 -10.46
C ASP A 52 -6.04 7.52 -10.46
N GLU A 53 -5.59 8.60 -11.11
CA GLU A 53 -6.38 9.82 -11.24
C GLU A 53 -7.71 9.56 -11.95
N MET A 54 -7.69 8.81 -13.07
CA MET A 54 -8.89 8.47 -13.82
C MET A 54 -9.88 7.66 -12.98
N MET A 55 -9.39 6.67 -12.23
CA MET A 55 -10.24 5.83 -11.38
C MET A 55 -10.84 6.61 -10.22
N LYS A 56 -10.04 7.45 -9.54
CA LYS A 56 -10.51 8.35 -8.48
C LYS A 56 -11.60 9.28 -8.99
N ARG A 57 -11.41 9.89 -10.17
CA ARG A 57 -12.44 10.71 -10.84
C ARG A 57 -13.74 9.93 -11.02
N MET A 58 -13.67 8.76 -11.66
CA MET A 58 -14.84 7.93 -11.94
C MET A 58 -15.58 7.52 -10.66
N ILE A 59 -14.86 7.18 -9.59
CA ILE A 59 -15.46 6.82 -8.30
C ILE A 59 -16.18 8.02 -7.69
N LEU A 60 -15.53 9.19 -7.63
CA LEU A 60 -16.11 10.39 -7.03
C LEU A 60 -17.31 10.91 -7.81
N GLU A 61 -17.25 10.90 -9.15
CA GLU A 61 -18.39 11.26 -10.02
C GLU A 61 -19.58 10.34 -9.77
N ASN A 62 -19.36 9.03 -9.67
CA ASN A 62 -20.44 8.08 -9.38
C ASN A 62 -21.05 8.29 -7.98
N LEU A 63 -20.27 8.82 -7.04
CA LEU A 63 -20.72 9.14 -5.68
C LEU A 63 -21.27 10.58 -5.54
N GLY A 64 -21.19 11.42 -6.59
CA GLY A 64 -21.58 12.85 -6.52
C GLY A 64 -20.65 13.70 -5.63
N LEU A 65 -19.37 13.33 -5.57
CA LEU A 65 -18.35 13.93 -4.70
C LEU A 65 -17.21 14.60 -5.49
N GLU A 66 -17.48 15.06 -6.72
CA GLU A 66 -16.45 15.59 -7.65
C GLU A 66 -15.66 16.77 -7.07
N LYS A 67 -16.30 17.54 -6.18
CA LYS A 67 -15.68 18.69 -5.50
C LYS A 67 -14.47 18.31 -4.64
N HIS A 68 -14.38 17.06 -4.19
CA HIS A 68 -13.30 16.55 -3.31
C HIS A 68 -12.12 15.97 -4.08
N ILE A 69 -12.13 16.00 -5.41
CA ILE A 69 -11.11 15.33 -6.22
C ILE A 69 -9.69 15.75 -5.88
N ASN A 70 -9.44 17.06 -5.70
CA ASN A 70 -8.09 17.56 -5.44
C ASN A 70 -7.53 17.07 -4.10
N GLU A 71 -8.41 16.79 -3.13
CA GLU A 71 -8.03 16.24 -1.81
C GLU A 71 -7.49 14.80 -1.94
N LEU A 72 -7.86 14.08 -3.00
CA LEU A 72 -7.42 12.70 -3.25
C LEU A 72 -6.27 12.57 -4.26
N LEU A 73 -5.97 13.63 -5.01
CA LEU A 73 -4.90 13.64 -6.03
C LEU A 73 -3.55 14.11 -5.49
N ASP A 74 -3.51 14.94 -4.44
CA ASP A 74 -2.27 15.43 -3.84
C ASP A 74 -1.74 14.48 -2.75
N ASN A 75 -1.35 13.27 -3.16
CA ASN A 75 -1.01 12.20 -2.23
C ASN A 75 0.34 11.56 -2.47
N PHE A 76 0.94 11.13 -1.37
CA PHE A 76 2.13 10.28 -1.33
C PHE A 76 1.91 8.97 -2.09
N VAL A 77 2.86 8.60 -2.96
CA VAL A 77 2.77 7.37 -3.75
C VAL A 77 3.87 6.40 -3.35
N LEU A 78 3.51 5.32 -2.65
CA LEU A 78 4.44 4.25 -2.32
C LEU A 78 4.54 3.25 -3.47
N PHE A 79 5.74 3.07 -4.03
CA PHE A 79 5.98 2.00 -5.00
C PHE A 79 6.67 0.82 -4.36
N ARG A 80 6.04 -0.35 -4.39
CA ARG A 80 6.53 -1.54 -3.67
C ARG A 80 6.84 -2.68 -4.63
N PHE A 81 8.05 -3.22 -4.49
CA PHE A 81 8.44 -4.51 -5.05
C PHE A 81 8.35 -5.55 -3.94
N THR A 82 7.67 -6.65 -4.20
CA THR A 82 7.51 -7.73 -3.22
C THR A 82 7.92 -9.05 -3.84
N HIS A 83 8.75 -9.80 -3.12
CA HIS A 83 9.16 -11.14 -3.46
C HIS A 83 8.69 -12.11 -2.37
N TYR A 84 8.00 -13.17 -2.80
CA TYR A 84 7.59 -14.28 -1.96
C TYR A 84 8.44 -15.49 -2.29
N LYS A 85 9.05 -16.10 -1.28
CA LYS A 85 9.83 -17.33 -1.45
C LYS A 85 8.90 -18.50 -1.76
N GLY A 86 9.25 -19.30 -2.78
CA GLY A 86 8.47 -20.43 -3.23
C GLY A 86 8.41 -21.59 -2.22
N SER A 87 7.26 -22.27 -2.19
CA SER A 87 6.93 -23.37 -1.28
C SER A 87 7.89 -24.57 -1.35
N SER A 88 8.63 -24.78 -2.45
CA SER A 88 9.56 -25.91 -2.60
C SER A 88 10.75 -25.87 -1.63
N ILE A 89 10.96 -24.74 -0.94
CA ILE A 89 12.00 -24.54 0.08
C ILE A 89 11.46 -24.84 1.49
N ILE A 90 10.13 -24.90 1.65
CA ILE A 90 9.44 -25.07 2.93
C ILE A 90 9.20 -26.58 3.12
N ASN A 91 9.72 -27.13 4.22
CA ASN A 91 9.55 -28.55 4.55
C ASN A 91 8.08 -28.98 4.42
N LYS A 92 7.87 -30.11 3.72
CA LYS A 92 6.59 -30.69 3.30
C LYS A 92 5.76 -31.22 4.47
N ASP A 93 5.30 -30.36 5.36
CA ASP A 93 4.03 -30.63 6.06
C ASP A 93 2.93 -29.98 5.23
N GLU A 94 2.26 -30.78 4.40
CA GLU A 94 1.15 -30.34 3.53
C GLU A 94 -0.02 -29.73 4.32
N ASN A 95 -0.04 -29.92 5.64
CA ASN A 95 -1.01 -29.35 6.57
C ASN A 95 -0.66 -27.95 7.10
N ASN A 96 0.58 -27.46 6.89
CA ASN A 96 1.00 -26.13 7.31
C ASN A 96 1.17 -25.22 6.09
N LYS A 97 0.07 -24.68 5.58
CA LYS A 97 0.12 -23.53 4.67
C LYS A 97 0.56 -22.31 5.47
N TYR A 98 1.68 -21.70 5.07
CA TYR A 98 2.14 -20.45 5.64
C TYR A 98 1.73 -19.32 4.72
N ASP A 99 1.08 -18.30 5.29
CA ASP A 99 0.79 -17.08 4.56
C ASP A 99 2.11 -16.38 4.23
N GLY A 100 2.29 -15.99 2.96
CA GLY A 100 3.43 -15.17 2.57
C GLY A 100 3.40 -13.80 3.26
N LEU A 101 2.21 -13.22 3.37
CA LEU A 101 1.90 -12.01 4.12
C LEU A 101 0.54 -12.22 4.80
N GLY A 102 0.46 -11.95 6.10
CA GLY A 102 -0.76 -12.15 6.88
C GLY A 102 -1.93 -11.27 6.40
N ALA A 103 -3.15 -11.69 6.73
CA ALA A 103 -4.37 -10.96 6.42
C ALA A 103 -4.33 -9.50 6.91
N HIS A 104 -4.62 -8.55 6.02
CA HIS A 104 -4.67 -7.12 6.31
C HIS A 104 -5.56 -6.39 5.29
N THR A 105 -5.83 -5.12 5.57
CA THR A 105 -6.37 -4.15 4.62
C THR A 105 -5.29 -3.13 4.31
N ASP A 106 -5.28 -2.61 3.08
CA ASP A 106 -4.44 -1.46 2.75
C ASP A 106 -5.01 -0.21 3.41
N ASN A 107 -4.16 0.78 3.69
CA ASN A 107 -4.54 2.01 4.36
C ASN A 107 -4.53 3.24 3.43
N ASP A 108 -4.41 3.01 2.12
CA ASP A 108 -4.51 4.03 1.09
C ASP A 108 -5.90 4.05 0.45
N PHE A 109 -6.13 4.98 -0.48
CA PHE A 109 -7.42 5.04 -1.18
C PHE A 109 -7.54 3.91 -2.23
N LEU A 110 -6.52 3.74 -3.07
CA LEU A 110 -6.44 2.68 -4.08
C LEU A 110 -5.04 2.08 -4.14
N THR A 111 -4.96 0.75 -4.04
CA THR A 111 -3.74 -0.02 -4.30
C THR A 111 -3.85 -0.75 -5.63
N PHE A 112 -2.81 -0.64 -6.46
CA PHE A 112 -2.71 -1.33 -7.76
C PHE A 112 -1.70 -2.49 -7.67
N ILE A 113 -2.16 -3.72 -7.87
CA ILE A 113 -1.33 -4.92 -7.80
C ILE A 113 -1.13 -5.49 -9.21
N ALA A 114 0.13 -5.52 -9.65
CA ALA A 114 0.58 -6.35 -10.76
C ALA A 114 1.21 -7.63 -10.20
N GLN A 115 0.61 -8.78 -10.51
CA GLN A 115 1.14 -10.08 -10.10
C GLN A 115 1.93 -10.73 -11.25
N ASN A 116 2.90 -11.57 -10.90
CA ASN A 116 3.48 -12.51 -11.85
C ASN A 116 2.49 -13.66 -12.14
N GLN A 117 2.92 -14.65 -12.91
CA GLN A 117 2.10 -15.82 -13.31
C GLN A 117 1.94 -16.86 -12.18
N VAL A 118 2.20 -16.50 -10.92
CA VAL A 118 2.04 -17.38 -9.75
C VAL A 118 0.95 -16.79 -8.86
N ASN A 119 -0.17 -17.51 -8.72
CA ASN A 119 -1.27 -17.08 -7.85
C ASN A 119 -0.90 -17.17 -6.37
N GLY A 120 -1.31 -16.15 -5.62
CA GLY A 120 -1.15 -16.08 -4.17
C GLY A 120 -2.01 -15.02 -3.49
N LEU A 121 -2.56 -14.07 -4.24
CA LEU A 121 -3.51 -13.09 -3.70
C LEU A 121 -4.87 -13.74 -3.41
N GLN A 122 -5.33 -13.61 -2.17
CA GLN A 122 -6.66 -14.00 -1.74
C GLN A 122 -7.39 -12.80 -1.14
N ILE A 123 -8.70 -12.73 -1.38
CA ILE A 123 -9.59 -11.68 -0.87
C ILE A 123 -10.54 -12.32 0.12
N ASN A 124 -10.63 -11.76 1.33
CA ASN A 124 -11.63 -12.19 2.30
C ASN A 124 -12.97 -11.50 2.01
N LYS A 125 -14.01 -12.28 1.75
CA LYS A 125 -15.39 -11.80 1.60
C LYS A 125 -16.25 -12.51 2.62
N ASN A 126 -16.67 -11.78 3.67
CA ASN A 126 -17.54 -12.31 4.73
C ASN A 126 -17.00 -13.57 5.43
N GLY A 127 -15.68 -13.62 5.66
CA GLY A 127 -15.02 -14.77 6.29
C GLY A 127 -14.56 -15.86 5.32
N GLU A 128 -14.95 -15.79 4.05
CA GLU A 128 -14.50 -16.70 3.00
C GLU A 128 -13.32 -16.13 2.23
N TRP A 129 -12.25 -16.91 2.08
CA TRP A 129 -11.08 -16.53 1.29
C TRP A 129 -11.25 -16.97 -0.17
N ILE A 130 -11.21 -16.01 -1.09
CA ILE A 130 -11.41 -16.20 -2.52
C ILE A 130 -10.12 -15.87 -3.26
N ASP A 131 -9.64 -16.78 -4.11
CA ASP A 131 -8.47 -16.52 -4.95
C ASP A 131 -8.76 -15.42 -5.98
N ALA A 132 -7.87 -14.43 -6.06
CA ALA A 132 -7.95 -13.41 -7.10
C ALA A 132 -7.40 -13.97 -8.42
N SER A 133 -8.28 -14.26 -9.38
CA SER A 133 -7.88 -14.68 -10.73
C SER A 133 -7.51 -13.46 -11.57
N ILE A 134 -6.22 -13.19 -11.73
CA ILE A 134 -5.70 -12.01 -12.43
C ILE A 134 -5.36 -12.39 -13.88
N SER A 135 -5.92 -11.67 -14.84
CA SER A 135 -5.59 -11.88 -16.26
C SER A 135 -4.19 -11.34 -16.59
N PRO A 136 -3.48 -11.93 -17.56
CA PRO A 136 -2.23 -11.33 -18.07
C PRO A 136 -2.45 -9.87 -18.48
N ASN A 137 -1.47 -9.01 -18.20
CA ASN A 137 -1.50 -7.57 -18.52
C ASN A 137 -2.65 -6.80 -17.85
N SER A 138 -3.15 -7.28 -16.71
CA SER A 138 -4.16 -6.57 -15.91
C SER A 138 -3.64 -6.25 -14.52
N PHE A 139 -4.30 -5.29 -13.86
CA PHE A 139 -4.09 -4.94 -12.47
C PHE A 139 -5.29 -5.40 -11.65
N VAL A 140 -5.02 -5.90 -10.45
CA VAL A 140 -6.04 -5.88 -9.40
C VAL A 140 -5.99 -4.51 -8.75
N VAL A 141 -7.16 -3.90 -8.59
CA VAL A 141 -7.28 -2.65 -7.85
C VAL A 141 -8.05 -2.93 -6.58
N LEU A 142 -7.43 -2.64 -5.44
CA LEU A 142 -8.04 -2.76 -4.13
C LEU A 142 -8.37 -1.36 -3.61
N SER A 143 -9.52 -1.23 -2.96
CA SER A 143 -9.83 -0.05 -2.15
C SER A 143 -9.28 -0.31 -0.76
N GLY A 144 -8.38 0.56 -0.31
CA GLY A 144 -7.92 0.55 1.07
C GLY A 144 -8.87 1.32 1.98
N HIS A 145 -8.51 1.36 3.26
CA HIS A 145 -9.27 2.02 4.31
C HIS A 145 -8.64 3.36 4.65
N PHE A 146 -9.05 4.40 3.91
CA PHE A 146 -8.73 5.77 4.26
C PHE A 146 -9.79 6.30 5.24
N ILE A 147 -9.46 6.39 6.53
CA ILE A 147 -10.34 6.99 7.54
C ILE A 147 -9.92 8.43 7.81
N GLU A 148 -10.73 9.37 7.34
CA GLU A 148 -10.77 10.72 7.88
C GLU A 148 -12.23 11.08 8.19
N ALA A 149 -12.50 11.55 9.41
CA ALA A 149 -13.82 12.06 9.76
C ALA A 149 -14.02 13.40 9.02
N PRO A 150 -15.07 13.56 8.20
CA PRO A 150 -15.39 14.85 7.59
C PRO A 150 -15.51 15.93 8.67
N LYS A 151 -14.94 17.11 8.42
CA LYS A 151 -14.91 18.21 9.40
C LYS A 151 -16.32 18.63 9.83
N GLU A 152 -17.29 18.48 8.94
CA GLU A 152 -18.70 18.81 9.17
C GLU A 152 -19.41 17.82 10.12
N LEU A 153 -18.84 16.63 10.34
CA LEU A 153 -19.37 15.60 11.23
C LEU A 153 -18.68 15.58 12.61
N VAL A 154 -17.69 16.47 12.82
CA VAL A 154 -17.01 16.64 14.10
C VAL A 154 -17.57 17.87 14.80
N ASP A 155 -18.31 17.66 15.89
CA ASP A 155 -18.93 18.72 16.68
C ASP A 155 -18.83 18.44 18.19
N GLU A 156 -19.37 19.33 19.04
CA GLU A 156 -19.34 19.16 20.51
C GLU A 156 -20.06 17.88 20.98
N LYS A 157 -21.02 17.37 20.20
CA LYS A 157 -21.79 16.16 20.50
C LYS A 157 -21.14 14.89 19.97
N HIS A 158 -20.34 15.01 18.91
CA HIS A 158 -19.59 13.94 18.26
C HIS A 158 -18.12 14.36 18.13
N PRO A 159 -17.39 14.49 19.25
CA PRO A 159 -16.01 14.93 19.23
C PRO A 159 -15.13 13.89 18.53
N LEU A 160 -14.10 14.37 17.86
CA LEU A 160 -13.11 13.50 17.22
C LEU A 160 -12.40 12.67 18.30
N LEU A 161 -12.57 11.35 18.25
CA LEU A 161 -11.94 10.42 19.20
C LEU A 161 -10.54 9.97 18.75
N PHE A 162 -10.29 10.04 17.44
CA PHE A 162 -9.03 9.70 16.82
C PHE A 162 -8.65 10.75 15.78
N LYS A 163 -7.42 11.24 15.83
CA LYS A 163 -6.80 12.05 14.77
C LYS A 163 -6.85 11.27 13.45
N PRO A 164 -6.91 11.97 12.31
CA PRO A 164 -6.79 11.35 11.00
C PRO A 164 -5.55 10.46 10.93
N TYR A 165 -5.73 9.27 10.38
CA TYR A 165 -4.64 8.31 10.23
C TYR A 165 -3.72 8.74 9.08
N GLU A 166 -2.42 8.83 9.35
CA GLU A 166 -1.38 9.05 8.33
C GLU A 166 -0.31 7.97 8.47
N MET A 167 -0.14 7.16 7.42
CA MET A 167 0.67 5.94 7.45
C MET A 167 2.15 6.23 7.75
N GLN A 168 2.74 7.24 7.10
CA GLN A 168 4.15 7.59 7.30
C GLN A 168 4.39 8.10 8.72
N GLY A 169 3.47 8.90 9.26
CA GLY A 169 3.48 9.40 10.61
C GLY A 169 3.38 8.29 11.64
N LEU A 170 2.53 7.28 11.42
CA LEU A 170 2.48 6.09 12.26
C LEU A 170 3.79 5.30 12.21
N PHE A 171 4.38 5.08 11.02
CA PHE A 171 5.67 4.38 10.91
C PHE A 171 6.80 5.14 11.60
N ASN A 172 6.87 6.46 11.41
CA ASN A 172 7.84 7.33 12.08
C ASN A 172 7.66 7.29 13.60
N TYR A 173 6.41 7.32 14.07
CA TYR A 173 6.08 7.19 15.49
C TYR A 173 6.49 5.83 16.04
N ALA A 174 6.15 4.73 15.36
CA ALA A 174 6.50 3.37 15.76
C ALA A 174 8.02 3.16 15.84
N ALA A 175 8.75 3.64 14.83
CA ALA A 175 10.20 3.58 14.79
C ALA A 175 10.86 4.38 15.92
N SER A 176 10.27 5.53 16.28
CA SER A 176 10.76 6.40 17.35
C SER A 176 10.34 5.95 18.76
N ASN A 177 9.28 5.13 18.86
CA ASN A 177 8.69 4.70 20.14
C ASN A 177 8.59 3.17 20.21
N PRO A 178 9.72 2.44 20.14
CA PRO A 178 9.72 0.99 20.21
C PRO A 178 9.15 0.51 21.56
N GLY A 179 8.31 -0.52 21.53
CA GLY A 179 7.67 -1.08 22.74
C GLY A 179 6.33 -0.46 23.12
N THR A 180 5.80 0.45 22.31
CA THR A 180 4.42 0.95 22.47
C THR A 180 3.42 -0.19 22.25
N ALA A 181 2.63 -0.51 23.26
CA ALA A 181 1.71 -1.67 23.25
C ALA A 181 0.58 -1.56 22.21
N ASP A 182 0.05 -0.36 22.02
CA ASP A 182 -0.93 -0.04 20.98
C ASP A 182 -0.49 1.25 20.27
N VAL A 183 0.35 1.05 19.26
CA VAL A 183 0.95 2.14 18.47
C VAL A 183 -0.13 3.01 17.82
N PHE A 184 -1.22 2.38 17.36
CA PHE A 184 -2.30 3.10 16.69
C PHE A 184 -3.05 3.99 17.65
N LYS A 185 -3.44 3.47 18.82
CA LYS A 185 -4.10 4.29 19.86
C LYS A 185 -3.18 5.39 20.39
N ALA A 186 -1.89 5.12 20.53
CA ALA A 186 -0.93 6.11 21.00
C ALA A 186 -0.67 7.23 19.98
N TYR A 187 -0.69 6.91 18.68
CA TYR A 187 -0.49 7.87 17.60
C TYR A 187 -1.77 8.64 17.24
N CYS A 188 -2.87 7.91 17.02
CA CYS A 188 -4.14 8.48 16.58
C CYS A 188 -5.01 8.96 17.74
N GLY A 189 -4.76 8.58 19.00
CA GLY A 189 -5.59 9.02 20.13
C GLY A 189 -5.63 10.54 20.29
N VAL A 190 -6.81 11.08 20.57
CA VAL A 190 -7.04 12.50 20.92
C VAL A 190 -7.01 12.69 22.43
#